data_AF-A0A354D2Y8-F1
#
_entry.id   AF-A0A354D2Y8-F1
#
_cell.length_a   1.000
_cell.length_b   1.000
_cell.length_c   1.000
_cell.angle_alpha   90.00
_cell.angle_beta   90.00
_cell.angle_gamma   90.00
#
_symmetry.space_group_name_H-M   'P 1'
#
loop_
_entity.id
_entity.type
_entity.pdbx_description
1 polymer ?
#
loop_
_entity_poly.entity_id
_entity_poly.type
_entity_poly.pdbx_seq_one_letter_code
_entity_poly.pdbx_strand_id
1 'polypeptide(L)'
;MTDKAYYEKGFDIVSARERFFGKREMCERYVIRFLEDPNYEEMIKAIREKDTEQAFHYAHTLKGVCANLSLWRMQDAVSGVVEGLRMGKLPREEEISDLEKCYQKTVVWVNLVKEQGITDF
;
A
#
# COMPACT_ATOMS: atom_id res chain seq x y z
N MET A 1 0.71 -6.95 19.82
CA MET A 1 -0.54 -7.21 19.04
C MET A 1 -0.41 -8.60 18.44
N THR A 2 -1.47 -9.39 18.28
CA THR A 2 -1.33 -10.73 17.67
C THR A 2 -1.11 -10.65 16.15
N ASP A 3 -0.52 -11.68 15.55
CA ASP A 3 -0.32 -11.78 14.09
C ASP A 3 -1.63 -11.59 13.32
N LYS A 4 -2.72 -12.20 13.82
CA LYS A 4 -4.07 -12.02 13.29
C LYS A 4 -4.53 -10.55 13.34
N ALA A 5 -4.27 -9.85 14.44
CA ALA A 5 -4.67 -8.45 14.58
C ALA A 5 -3.92 -7.54 13.59
N TYR A 6 -2.64 -7.81 13.31
CA TYR A 6 -1.90 -7.12 12.24
C TYR A 6 -2.51 -7.40 10.86
N TYR A 7 -2.79 -8.67 10.59
CA TYR A 7 -3.37 -9.08 9.31
C TYR A 7 -4.74 -8.42 9.06
N GLU A 8 -5.59 -8.33 10.07
CA GLU A 8 -6.89 -7.66 10.00
C GLU A 8 -6.79 -6.15 9.74
N LYS A 9 -5.68 -5.51 10.17
CA LYS A 9 -5.36 -4.12 9.84
C LYS A 9 -4.76 -3.94 8.44
N GLY A 10 -4.51 -5.02 7.71
CA GLY A 10 -3.98 -4.98 6.35
C GLY A 10 -2.46 -5.13 6.24
N PHE A 11 -1.79 -5.56 7.31
CA PHE A 11 -0.35 -5.78 7.34
C PHE A 11 -0.03 -7.23 7.70
N ASP A 12 0.67 -7.93 6.81
CA ASP A 12 1.09 -9.31 7.05
C ASP A 12 2.42 -9.32 7.82
N ILE A 13 2.32 -9.33 9.15
CA ILE A 13 3.51 -9.32 10.02
C ILE A 13 4.37 -10.56 9.85
N VAL A 14 3.80 -11.72 9.48
CA VAL A 14 4.56 -12.95 9.28
C VAL A 14 5.46 -12.79 8.05
N SER A 15 4.89 -12.37 6.93
CA SER A 15 5.65 -12.05 5.71
C SER A 15 6.68 -10.93 5.93
N ALA A 16 6.35 -9.94 6.77
CA ALA A 16 7.25 -8.84 7.11
C ALA A 16 8.48 -9.33 7.89
N ARG A 17 8.29 -10.21 8.88
CA ARG A 17 9.39 -10.82 9.65
C ARG A 17 10.40 -11.50 8.72
N GLU A 18 9.91 -12.27 7.75
CA GLU A 18 10.76 -12.94 6.76
C GLU A 18 11.52 -11.93 5.89
N ARG A 19 10.82 -10.93 5.32
CA ARG A 19 11.40 -9.90 4.44
C ARG A 19 12.46 -9.05 5.12
N PHE A 20 12.26 -8.73 6.39
CA PHE A 20 13.15 -7.90 7.16
C PHE A 20 14.11 -8.71 8.04
N PHE A 21 14.20 -10.03 7.84
CA PHE A 21 15.13 -10.92 8.57
C PHE A 21 14.97 -10.80 10.10
N GLY A 22 13.74 -10.65 10.59
CA GLY A 22 13.42 -10.44 12.01
C GLY A 22 13.85 -9.06 12.56
N LYS A 23 14.37 -8.16 11.73
CA LYS A 23 14.82 -6.82 12.16
C LYS A 23 13.66 -5.85 12.23
N ARG A 24 12.96 -5.86 13.37
CA ARG A 24 11.82 -4.99 13.67
C ARG A 24 12.03 -3.52 13.32
N GLU A 25 13.12 -2.91 13.81
CA GLU A 25 13.42 -1.48 13.59
C GLU A 25 13.62 -1.15 12.10
N MET A 26 14.15 -2.10 11.33
CA MET A 26 14.29 -1.96 9.89
C MET A 26 12.91 -1.97 9.22
N CYS A 27 12.05 -2.93 9.60
CA CYS A 27 10.67 -3.01 9.12
C CYS A 27 9.91 -1.71 9.42
N GLU A 28 9.90 -1.26 10.68
CA GLU A 28 9.24 -0.02 11.11
C GLU A 28 9.73 1.18 10.28
N ARG A 29 11.04 1.34 10.12
CA ARG A 29 11.63 2.43 9.32
C ARG A 29 11.11 2.43 7.89
N TYR A 30 11.10 1.28 7.21
CA TYR A 30 10.65 1.20 5.82
C TYR A 30 9.14 1.33 5.68
N VAL A 31 8.36 0.77 6.61
CA VAL A 31 6.91 0.94 6.65
C VAL A 31 6.54 2.41 6.82
N ILE A 32 7.22 3.15 7.69
CA ILE A 32 6.96 4.58 7.91
C ILE A 32 7.23 5.40 6.64
N ARG A 33 8.24 5.03 5.84
CA ARG A 33 8.55 5.68 4.56
C ARG A 33 7.44 5.53 3.51
N PHE A 34 6.47 4.66 3.71
CA PHE A 34 5.26 4.64 2.86
C PHE A 34 4.55 6.00 2.84
N LEU A 35 4.59 6.76 3.94
CA LEU A 35 4.00 8.10 4.01
C LEU A 35 4.70 9.15 3.13
N GLU A 36 5.90 8.83 2.65
CA GLU A 36 6.71 9.68 1.76
C GLU A 36 6.59 9.25 0.30
N ASP A 37 5.88 8.14 0.01
CA ASP A 37 5.75 7.61 -1.33
C ASP A 37 4.73 8.44 -2.14
N PRO A 38 5.12 9.04 -3.29
CA PRO A 38 4.23 9.91 -4.06
C PRO A 38 3.33 9.14 -5.03
N ASN A 39 3.49 7.82 -5.17
CA ASN A 39 2.89 7.10 -6.29
C ASN A 39 1.37 7.02 -6.18
N TYR A 40 0.79 7.08 -4.98
CA TYR A 40 -0.66 7.13 -4.84
C TYR A 40 -1.23 8.43 -5.42
N GLU A 41 -0.70 9.57 -4.99
CA GLU A 41 -1.16 10.89 -5.42
C GLU A 41 -0.94 11.10 -6.93
N GLU A 42 0.23 10.71 -7.44
CA GLU A 42 0.55 10.81 -8.87
C GLU A 42 -0.30 9.85 -9.72
N MET A 43 -0.60 8.65 -9.23
CA MET A 43 -1.54 7.73 -9.89
C MET A 43 -2.94 8.36 -10.00
N ILE A 44 -3.47 8.92 -8.91
CA ILE A 44 -4.80 9.55 -8.90
C ILE A 44 -4.84 10.76 -9.85
N LYS A 45 -3.77 11.55 -9.88
CA LYS A 45 -3.63 12.67 -10.82
C LYS A 45 -3.64 12.21 -12.28
N ALA A 46 -2.84 11.19 -12.63
CA ALA A 46 -2.80 10.65 -13.98
C ALA A 46 -4.15 10.05 -14.41
N ILE A 47 -4.88 9.37 -13.50
CA ILE A 47 -6.24 8.89 -13.75
C ILE A 47 -7.18 10.06 -14.13
N ARG A 48 -7.11 11.18 -13.39
CA ARG A 48 -7.94 12.37 -13.67
C ARG A 48 -7.60 13.03 -15.01
N GLU A 49 -6.32 13.03 -15.38
CA GLU A 49 -5.82 13.50 -16.67
C GLU A 49 -6.10 12.51 -17.81
N LYS A 50 -6.67 11.34 -17.51
CA LYS A 50 -6.94 10.23 -18.43
C LYS A 50 -5.69 9.66 -19.09
N ASP A 51 -4.53 9.86 -18.46
CA ASP A 51 -3.26 9.28 -18.87
C ASP A 51 -3.10 7.88 -18.25
N THR A 52 -3.59 6.88 -18.98
CA THR A 52 -3.59 5.49 -18.51
C THR A 52 -2.19 4.88 -18.44
N GLU A 53 -1.26 5.36 -19.24
CA GLU A 53 0.13 4.89 -19.26
C GLU A 53 0.86 5.34 -17.99
N GLN A 54 0.82 6.64 -17.67
CA GLN A 54 1.43 7.14 -16.43
C GLN A 54 0.70 6.62 -15.19
N ALA A 55 -0.63 6.55 -15.22
CA ALA A 55 -1.39 5.96 -14.13
C ALA A 55 -0.95 4.51 -13.86
N PHE A 56 -0.75 3.71 -14.91
CA PHE A 56 -0.24 2.34 -14.80
C PHE A 56 1.15 2.31 -14.16
N HIS A 57 2.08 3.17 -14.59
CA HIS A 57 3.43 3.21 -14.05
C HIS A 57 3.45 3.51 -12.54
N TYR A 58 2.70 4.51 -12.10
CA TYR A 58 2.60 4.85 -10.68
C TYR A 58 1.89 3.76 -9.88
N ALA A 59 0.77 3.22 -10.38
CA ALA A 59 0.05 2.13 -9.74
C ALA A 59 0.92 0.87 -9.59
N HIS A 60 1.72 0.53 -10.61
CA HIS A 60 2.61 -0.62 -10.61
C HIS A 60 3.75 -0.44 -9.59
N THR A 61 4.31 0.77 -9.50
CA THR A 61 5.33 1.10 -8.51
C THR A 61 4.77 1.01 -7.10
N LEU A 62 3.61 1.62 -6.85
CA LEU A 62 2.91 1.55 -5.56
C LEU A 62 2.60 0.10 -5.14
N LYS A 63 2.15 -0.75 -6.08
CA LYS A 63 1.96 -2.18 -5.85
C LYS A 63 3.23 -2.86 -5.34
N GLY A 64 4.37 -2.57 -5.98
CA GLY A 64 5.67 -3.11 -5.58
C GLY A 64 6.10 -2.64 -4.18
N VAL A 65 5.90 -1.35 -3.88
CA VAL A 65 6.15 -0.79 -2.54
C VAL A 65 5.31 -1.52 -1.49
N CYS A 66 4.01 -1.63 -1.69
CA CYS A 66 3.11 -2.32 -0.76
C CYS A 66 3.50 -3.80 -0.56
N ALA A 67 3.89 -4.51 -1.62
CA ALA A 67 4.32 -5.90 -1.55
C ALA A 67 5.62 -6.08 -0.75
N ASN A 68 6.60 -5.19 -0.95
CA ASN A 68 7.86 -5.22 -0.20
C ASN A 68 7.66 -4.89 1.27
N LEU A 69 6.69 -4.03 1.59
CA LEU A 69 6.34 -3.63 2.95
C LEU A 69 5.31 -4.55 3.60
N SER A 70 4.89 -5.64 2.95
CA SER A 70 3.84 -6.55 3.46
C SER A 70 2.50 -5.86 3.80
N LEU A 71 2.21 -4.74 3.14
CA LEU A 71 0.94 -4.00 3.23
C LEU A 71 -0.12 -4.68 2.34
N TRP A 72 -0.44 -5.94 2.65
CA TRP A 72 -1.17 -6.85 1.76
C TRP A 72 -2.50 -6.27 1.26
N ARG A 73 -3.24 -5.55 2.13
CA ARG A 73 -4.56 -5.03 1.74
C ARG A 73 -4.44 -3.88 0.75
N MET A 74 -3.44 -3.01 0.95
CA MET A 74 -3.17 -1.94 -0.02
C MET A 74 -2.62 -2.50 -1.32
N GLN A 75 -1.74 -3.52 -1.25
CA GLN A 75 -1.24 -4.24 -2.41
C GLN A 75 -2.37 -4.86 -3.24
N ASP A 76 -3.35 -5.51 -2.59
CA ASP A 76 -4.50 -6.12 -3.25
C ASP A 76 -5.39 -5.07 -3.92
N ALA A 77 -5.73 -4.00 -3.18
CA ALA A 77 -6.55 -2.90 -3.69
C ALA A 77 -5.93 -2.25 -4.94
N VAL A 78 -4.63 -1.90 -4.89
CA VAL A 78 -3.96 -1.30 -6.06
C VAL A 78 -3.76 -2.31 -7.20
N SER A 79 -3.64 -3.61 -6.90
CA SER A 79 -3.51 -4.64 -7.94
C SER A 79 -4.73 -4.69 -8.86
N GLY A 80 -5.94 -4.52 -8.32
CA GLY A 80 -7.16 -4.44 -9.14
C GLY A 80 -7.11 -3.28 -10.14
N VAL A 81 -6.62 -2.12 -9.70
CA VAL A 81 -6.48 -0.92 -10.54
C VAL A 81 -5.37 -1.09 -11.59
N VAL A 82 -4.23 -1.68 -11.22
CA VAL A 82 -3.10 -1.95 -12.12
C VAL A 82 -3.53 -2.79 -13.33
N GLU A 83 -4.33 -3.84 -13.14
CA GLU A 83 -4.71 -4.71 -14.25
C GLU A 83 -5.68 -4.04 -15.24
N GLY A 84 -6.55 -3.14 -14.77
CA GLY A 84 -7.38 -2.30 -15.63
C GLY A 84 -6.54 -1.31 -16.44
N LEU A 85 -5.66 -0.58 -15.77
CA LEU A 85 -4.77 0.41 -16.39
C LEU A 85 -3.81 -0.22 -17.40
N ARG A 86 -3.30 -1.44 -17.13
CA ARG A 86 -2.47 -2.22 -18.07
C ARG A 86 -3.16 -2.43 -19.43
N MET A 87 -4.48 -2.53 -19.43
CA MET A 87 -5.30 -2.69 -20.64
C MET A 87 -5.76 -1.35 -21.24
N GLY A 88 -5.25 -0.22 -20.73
CA GLY A 88 -5.67 1.13 -21.14
C GLY A 88 -7.07 1.50 -20.66
N LYS A 89 -7.60 0.85 -19.61
CA LYS A 89 -8.93 1.13 -19.07
C LYS A 89 -8.79 1.96 -17.79
N LEU A 90 -9.50 3.09 -17.75
CA LEU A 90 -9.61 3.88 -16.53
C LEU A 90 -10.46 3.13 -15.49
N PRO A 91 -10.08 3.19 -14.20
CA PRO A 91 -10.90 2.64 -13.13
C PRO A 91 -12.24 3.39 -13.03
N ARG A 92 -13.27 2.69 -12.60
CA ARG A 92 -14.58 3.27 -12.28
C ARG A 92 -14.50 4.09 -11.00
N GLU A 93 -15.44 5.01 -10.82
CA GLU A 93 -15.52 5.87 -9.63
C GLU A 93 -15.59 5.04 -8.33
N GLU A 94 -16.31 3.91 -8.35
CA GLU A 94 -16.41 2.99 -7.21
C GLU A 94 -15.03 2.38 -6.85
N GLU A 95 -14.25 2.01 -7.87
CA GLU A 95 -12.90 1.43 -7.69
C GLU A 95 -11.93 2.47 -7.14
N ILE A 96 -12.05 3.73 -7.57
CA ILE A 96 -11.28 4.85 -7.02
C ILE A 96 -11.67 5.10 -5.56
N SER A 97 -12.97 5.14 -5.26
CA SER A 97 -13.47 5.36 -3.90
C SER A 97 -13.01 4.26 -2.93
N ASP A 98 -13.04 3.00 -3.36
CA ASP A 98 -12.60 1.88 -2.53
C ASP A 98 -11.08 1.86 -2.34
N LEU A 99 -10.32 2.20 -3.38
CA LEU A 99 -8.88 2.39 -3.30
C LEU A 99 -8.52 3.52 -2.31
N GLU A 100 -9.22 4.65 -2.37
CA GLU A 100 -9.01 5.77 -1.45
C GLU A 100 -9.29 5.38 0.00
N LYS A 101 -10.42 4.71 0.27
CA LYS A 101 -10.70 4.20 1.62
C LYS A 101 -9.62 3.25 2.12
N CYS A 102 -9.09 2.40 1.24
CA CYS A 102 -8.00 1.49 1.58
C CYS A 102 -6.73 2.28 1.91
N TYR A 103 -6.34 3.23 1.07
CA TYR A 103 -5.16 4.07 1.27
C TYR A 103 -5.24 4.85 2.60
N GLN A 104 -6.37 5.48 2.89
CA GLN A 104 -6.56 6.20 4.16
C GLN A 104 -6.42 5.28 5.39
N LYS A 105 -6.97 4.06 5.33
CA LYS A 105 -6.78 3.07 6.40
C LYS A 105 -5.33 2.65 6.56
N THR A 106 -4.61 2.48 5.45
CA THR A 106 -3.17 2.18 5.46
C THR A 106 -2.38 3.33 6.06
N VAL A 107 -2.64 4.58 5.67
CA VAL A 107 -2.00 5.78 6.25
C VAL A 107 -2.24 5.87 7.76
N VAL A 108 -3.47 5.67 8.23
CA VAL A 108 -3.78 5.64 9.67
C VAL A 108 -2.98 4.55 10.38
N TRP A 109 -2.89 3.35 9.80
CA TRP A 109 -2.12 2.26 10.37
C TRP A 109 -0.61 2.55 10.40
N VAL A 110 -0.05 3.12 9.33
CA VAL A 110 1.38 3.48 9.28
C VAL A 110 1.71 4.58 10.30
N ASN A 111 0.82 5.55 10.51
CA ASN A 111 1.00 6.54 11.58
C ASN A 111 0.95 5.91 12.97
N LEU A 112 0.08 4.90 13.20
CA LEU A 112 0.08 4.15 14.45
C LEU A 112 1.43 3.44 14.67
N VAL A 113 2.02 2.85 13.63
CA VAL A 113 3.36 2.26 13.69
C VAL A 113 4.41 3.31 14.01
N LYS A 114 4.32 4.51 13.44
CA LYS A 114 5.24 5.62 13.72
C LYS A 114 5.20 6.06 15.19
N GLU A 115 4.01 6.07 15.80
CA GLU A 115 3.81 6.52 17.18
C GLU A 115 4.11 5.44 18.23
N GLN A 116 3.74 4.19 17.94
CA GLN A 116 3.70 3.11 18.93
C GLN A 116 4.67 1.96 18.64
N GLY A 117 5.27 1.95 17.44
CA GLY A 117 6.06 0.84 16.94
C GLY A 117 5.22 -0.40 16.62
N ILE A 118 5.91 -1.43 16.12
CA ILE A 118 5.38 -2.78 15.98
C ILE A 118 5.76 -3.55 17.25
N THR A 119 4.82 -4.31 17.79
CA THR A 119 5.00 -5.13 19.00
C THR A 119 4.96 -6.60 18.61
N ASP A 120 5.67 -7.43 19.37
CA ASP A 120 5.73 -8.87 19.12
C ASP A 120 6.22 -9.21 17.69
N PHE A 121 7.20 -8.47 17.15
CA PHE A 121 7.78 -8.70 15.81
C PHE A 121 8.81 -9.82 15.82
#